data_AF-A0A939GY95-F1
#
_entry.id   AF-A0A939GY95-F1
#
_cell.length_a   1.000
_cell.length_b   1.000
_cell.length_c   1.000
_cell.angle_alpha   90.00
_cell.angle_beta   90.00
_cell.angle_gamma   90.00
#
_symmetry.space_group_name_H-M   'P 1'
#
loop_
_entity.id
_entity.type
_entity.pdbx_description
1 polymer ?
#
loop_
_entity_poly.entity_id
_entity_poly.type
_entity_poly.pdbx_seq_one_letter_code
_entity_poly.pdbx_strand_id
1 'polypeptide(L)'
;MRHYFSGGIAAGLVLVCASGWAQSSAVYSCVDDRGRRLVSDRPIPECLDREQRVLGPSGVERQPHPPVLTKSEREQAAREREHQQRERERIAEQRRLNQALLLRYPDRDAHEAARLQQAQQLDEVQAMARARLASLDELYLQAQKDLAAQGSNPTPEAQRAVKAAQMAVAAQKQSIETNELNRQRTMLRFDDEGRRLEKLWAGEQP
;
A
#
# COMPACT_ATOMS: atom_id res chain seq x y z
N MET A 1 0.64 -44.83 -39.66
CA MET A 1 0.10 -44.70 -41.04
C MET A 1 0.81 -43.54 -41.70
N ARG A 2 1.65 -43.84 -42.69
CA ARG A 2 2.28 -42.88 -43.61
C ARG A 2 1.20 -42.39 -44.55
N HIS A 3 1.17 -41.10 -44.90
CA HIS A 3 0.96 -40.68 -46.29
C HIS A 3 1.67 -39.33 -46.53
N TYR A 4 2.55 -39.40 -47.53
CA TYR A 4 3.26 -38.31 -48.20
C TYR A 4 2.34 -37.68 -49.26
N PHE A 5 2.50 -36.38 -49.55
CA PHE A 5 2.29 -35.69 -50.84
C PHE A 5 2.72 -34.23 -50.56
N SER A 6 3.80 -33.63 -51.08
CA SER A 6 4.42 -33.51 -52.42
C SER A 6 3.50 -32.90 -53.49
N GLY A 7 3.92 -31.75 -54.02
CA GLY A 7 3.31 -31.01 -55.13
C GLY A 7 3.01 -29.56 -54.71
N GLY A 8 3.39 -28.50 -55.42
CA GLY A 8 4.08 -28.33 -56.68
C GLY A 8 4.17 -26.81 -56.92
N ILE A 9 5.27 -26.36 -57.53
CA ILE A 9 5.55 -24.94 -57.81
C ILE A 9 4.59 -24.44 -58.90
N ALA A 10 3.90 -23.32 -58.65
CA ALA A 10 3.28 -22.51 -59.69
C ALA A 10 3.60 -21.04 -59.42
N ALA A 11 4.48 -20.50 -60.27
CA ALA A 11 4.86 -19.10 -60.30
C ALA A 11 3.68 -18.26 -60.84
N GLY A 12 3.04 -17.49 -59.96
CA GLY A 12 2.03 -16.49 -60.30
C GLY A 12 2.63 -15.10 -60.19
N LEU A 13 2.79 -14.44 -61.34
CA LEU A 13 3.20 -13.05 -61.48
C LEU A 13 2.11 -12.13 -60.89
N VAL A 14 2.27 -11.70 -59.64
CA VAL A 14 1.34 -10.74 -59.01
C VAL A 14 1.82 -9.33 -59.30
N LEU A 15 1.00 -8.63 -60.09
CA LEU A 15 1.07 -7.21 -60.38
C LEU A 15 1.00 -6.43 -59.06
N VAL A 16 2.09 -5.77 -58.66
CA VAL A 16 2.09 -4.81 -57.54
C VAL A 16 1.41 -3.54 -58.05
N CYS A 17 0.10 -3.45 -57.90
CA CYS A 17 -0.59 -2.18 -57.94
C CYS A 17 -0.12 -1.37 -56.73
N ALA A 18 0.76 -0.39 -56.99
CA ALA A 18 1.02 0.68 -56.05
C ALA A 18 -0.30 1.41 -55.81
N SER A 19 -1.00 1.06 -54.74
CA SER A 19 -2.07 1.87 -54.19
C SER A 19 -1.42 3.17 -53.72
N GLY A 20 -1.42 4.17 -54.59
CA GLY A 20 -1.13 5.55 -54.22
C GLY A 20 -2.01 5.88 -53.03
N TRP A 21 -1.37 6.17 -51.90
CA TRP A 21 -2.05 6.68 -50.73
C TRP A 21 -2.66 8.00 -51.18
N ALA A 22 -3.95 8.02 -51.49
CA ALA A 22 -4.69 9.24 -51.62
C ALA A 22 -4.57 9.94 -50.26
N GLN A 23 -3.65 10.89 -50.14
CA GLN A 23 -3.60 11.79 -49.01
C GLN A 23 -4.93 12.53 -49.03
N SER A 24 -5.88 12.11 -48.19
CA SER A 24 -7.08 12.90 -47.96
C SER A 24 -6.62 14.21 -47.30
N SER A 25 -6.35 15.24 -48.11
CA SER A 25 -5.86 16.53 -47.64
C SER A 25 -7.00 17.21 -46.88
N ALA A 26 -6.99 17.07 -45.56
CA ALA A 26 -7.85 17.88 -44.71
C ALA A 26 -7.24 19.29 -44.62
N VAL A 27 -8.07 20.32 -44.79
CA VAL A 27 -7.63 21.71 -44.71
C VAL A 27 -7.92 22.23 -43.31
N TYR A 28 -6.87 22.66 -42.62
CA TYR A 28 -6.92 23.24 -41.28
C TYR A 28 -7.02 24.76 -41.40
N SER A 29 -7.86 25.39 -40.59
CA SER A 29 -7.94 26.85 -40.52
C SER A 29 -8.15 27.35 -39.09
N CYS A 30 -7.50 28.46 -38.77
CA CYS A 30 -7.61 29.13 -37.48
C CYS A 30 -7.42 30.64 -37.65
N VAL A 31 -7.65 31.40 -36.58
CA VAL A 31 -7.37 32.83 -36.51
C VAL A 31 -6.30 33.05 -35.43
N ASP A 32 -5.21 33.71 -35.81
CA ASP A 32 -4.12 34.07 -34.89
C ASP A 32 -4.53 35.23 -33.96
N ASP A 33 -3.72 35.52 -32.94
CA ASP A 33 -3.99 36.60 -31.98
C ASP A 33 -4.01 38.00 -32.58
N ARG A 34 -3.57 38.14 -33.84
CA ARG A 34 -3.57 39.40 -34.60
C ARG A 34 -4.77 39.48 -35.54
N GLY A 35 -5.72 38.54 -35.47
CA GLY A 35 -6.91 38.49 -36.29
C GLY A 35 -6.68 37.99 -37.72
N ARG A 36 -5.51 37.43 -38.03
CA ARG A 36 -5.21 36.91 -39.37
C ARG A 36 -5.67 35.46 -39.49
N ARG A 37 -6.35 35.15 -40.60
CA ARG A 37 -6.78 33.79 -40.91
C ARG A 37 -5.61 32.99 -41.49
N LEU A 38 -5.24 31.92 -40.81
CA LEU A 38 -4.25 30.95 -41.26
C LEU A 38 -4.98 29.73 -41.85
N VAL A 39 -4.50 29.23 -42.98
CA VAL A 39 -5.04 28.05 -43.66
C VAL A 39 -3.88 27.17 -44.10
N SER A 40 -3.95 25.88 -43.84
CA SER A 40 -2.90 24.93 -44.21
C SER A 40 -3.45 23.53 -44.42
N ASP A 41 -2.83 22.75 -45.29
CA ASP A 41 -3.18 21.33 -45.52
C ASP A 41 -2.63 20.39 -44.43
N ARG A 42 -2.04 20.97 -43.37
CA ARG A 42 -1.50 20.30 -42.18
C ARG A 42 -1.88 21.10 -40.90
N PRO A 43 -1.86 20.48 -39.70
CA PRO A 43 -2.10 21.21 -38.46
C PRO A 43 -1.17 22.42 -38.32
N ILE A 44 -1.75 23.57 -37.96
CA ILE A 44 -1.08 24.87 -37.93
C ILE A 44 -0.34 25.01 -36.59
N PRO A 45 1.01 25.04 -36.56
CA PRO A 45 1.79 25.10 -35.32
C PRO A 45 1.50 26.34 -34.45
N GLU A 46 1.20 27.47 -35.09
CA GLU A 46 0.88 28.75 -34.45
C GLU A 46 -0.48 28.75 -33.74
N CYS A 47 -1.33 27.76 -34.03
CA CYS A 47 -2.66 27.59 -33.45
C CYS A 47 -2.79 26.29 -32.64
N LEU A 48 -1.68 25.76 -32.11
CA LEU A 48 -1.74 24.58 -31.24
C LEU A 48 -2.35 24.88 -29.87
N ASP A 49 -2.47 26.15 -29.50
CA ASP A 49 -3.08 26.62 -28.24
C ASP A 49 -4.60 26.79 -28.33
N ARG A 50 -5.19 26.66 -29.54
CA ARG A 50 -6.63 26.82 -29.80
C ARG A 50 -7.19 25.75 -30.72
N GLU A 51 -8.51 25.73 -30.84
CA GLU A 51 -9.19 24.84 -31.76
C GLU A 51 -8.98 25.27 -33.22
N GLN A 52 -8.66 24.33 -34.10
CA GLN A 52 -8.55 24.56 -35.54
C GLN A 52 -9.73 23.90 -36.26
N ARG A 53 -10.36 24.66 -37.15
CA ARG A 53 -11.43 24.15 -38.01
C ARG A 53 -10.83 23.24 -39.08
N VAL A 54 -11.36 22.02 -39.21
CA VAL A 54 -10.88 21.02 -40.16
C VAL A 54 -11.93 20.79 -41.24
N LEU A 55 -11.57 21.00 -42.51
CA LEU A 55 -12.44 20.73 -43.66
C LEU A 55 -11.94 19.48 -44.39
N GLY A 56 -12.85 18.57 -44.74
CA GLY A 56 -12.54 17.41 -45.58
C GLY A 56 -12.38 17.78 -47.06
N PRO A 57 -11.97 16.81 -47.90
CA PRO A 57 -11.78 17.04 -49.34
C PRO A 57 -13.04 17.52 -50.09
N SER A 58 -14.23 17.19 -49.57
CA SER A 58 -15.53 17.63 -50.09
C SER A 58 -15.97 19.01 -49.56
N GLY A 59 -15.13 19.71 -48.79
CA GLY A 59 -15.46 20.98 -48.13
C GLY A 59 -16.35 20.83 -46.89
N VAL A 60 -16.77 19.61 -46.55
CA VAL A 60 -17.56 19.32 -45.34
C VAL A 60 -16.67 19.42 -44.11
N GLU A 61 -17.15 20.12 -43.08
CA GLU A 61 -16.46 20.26 -41.80
C GLU A 61 -16.38 18.93 -41.05
N ARG A 62 -15.18 18.61 -40.56
CA ARG A 62 -14.88 17.46 -39.72
C ARG A 62 -14.78 17.90 -38.27
N GLN A 63 -14.58 16.94 -37.38
CA GLN A 63 -14.26 17.22 -35.98
C GLN A 63 -13.08 18.21 -35.91
N PRO A 64 -13.25 19.36 -35.23
CA PRO A 64 -12.19 20.34 -35.07
C PRO A 64 -10.95 19.74 -34.40
N HIS A 65 -9.78 20.26 -34.75
CA HIS A 65 -8.52 19.85 -34.13
C HIS A 65 -8.39 20.57 -32.78
N PRO A 66 -8.41 19.85 -31.64
CA PRO A 66 -8.38 20.49 -30.33
C PRO A 66 -7.01 21.08 -30.03
N PRO A 67 -6.94 22.07 -29.13
CA PRO A 67 -5.67 22.59 -28.64
C PRO A 67 -4.84 21.49 -27.97
N VAL A 68 -3.52 21.53 -28.20
CA VAL A 68 -2.53 20.70 -27.52
C VAL A 68 -2.19 21.34 -26.18
N LEU A 69 -2.45 20.61 -25.11
CA LEU A 69 -2.06 21.02 -23.77
C LEU A 69 -0.56 21.36 -23.71
N THR A 70 -0.24 22.51 -23.11
CA THR A 70 1.13 22.90 -22.80
C THR A 70 1.78 21.85 -21.89
N LYS A 71 3.12 21.85 -21.82
CA LYS A 71 3.84 20.92 -20.93
C LYS A 71 3.35 21.04 -19.47
N SER A 72 3.14 22.26 -19.00
CA SER A 72 2.63 22.54 -17.65
C SER A 72 1.23 21.97 -17.42
N GLU A 73 0.30 22.19 -18.36
CA GLU A 73 -1.07 21.68 -18.27
C GLU A 73 -1.12 20.15 -18.34
N ARG A 74 -0.28 19.52 -19.17
CA ARG A 74 -0.15 18.06 -19.21
C ARG A 74 0.35 17.50 -17.89
N GLU A 75 1.34 18.14 -17.28
CA GLU A 75 1.86 17.72 -15.98
C GLU A 75 0.83 17.94 -14.86
N GLN A 76 0.08 19.04 -14.87
CA GLN A 76 -0.99 19.28 -13.89
C GLN A 76 -2.12 18.25 -14.05
N ALA A 77 -2.58 18.00 -15.27
CA ALA A 77 -3.59 16.97 -15.54
C ALA A 77 -3.11 15.56 -15.13
N ALA A 78 -1.82 15.25 -15.31
CA ALA A 78 -1.24 14.00 -14.82
C ALA A 78 -1.27 13.93 -13.29
N ARG A 79 -0.83 14.98 -12.59
CA ARG A 79 -0.86 15.07 -11.12
C ARG A 79 -2.27 14.93 -10.55
N GLU A 80 -3.26 15.58 -11.17
CA GLU A 80 -4.67 15.47 -10.76
C GLU A 80 -5.22 14.06 -10.97
N ARG A 81 -4.93 13.42 -12.11
CA ARG A 81 -5.33 12.03 -12.38
C ARG A 81 -4.72 11.07 -11.37
N GLU A 82 -3.43 11.22 -11.08
CA GLU A 82 -2.76 10.42 -10.06
C GLU A 82 -3.36 10.62 -8.68
N HIS A 83 -3.67 11.87 -8.30
CA HIS A 83 -4.33 12.15 -7.03
C HIS A 83 -5.71 11.49 -6.94
N GLN A 84 -6.55 11.63 -7.99
CA GLN A 84 -7.85 10.98 -8.05
C GLN A 84 -7.75 9.45 -7.99
N GLN A 85 -6.75 8.87 -8.66
CA GLN A 85 -6.50 7.44 -8.64
C GLN A 85 -6.10 6.97 -7.24
N ARG A 86 -5.17 7.67 -6.58
CA ARG A 86 -4.78 7.38 -5.19
C ARG A 86 -5.95 7.46 -4.22
N GLU A 87 -6.82 8.45 -4.37
CA GLU A 87 -8.02 8.58 -3.53
C GLU A 87 -9.01 7.44 -3.76
N ARG A 88 -9.22 7.02 -5.01
CA ARG A 88 -10.06 5.85 -5.33
C ARG A 88 -9.48 4.56 -4.75
N GLU A 89 -8.18 4.37 -4.84
CA GLU A 89 -7.47 3.22 -4.26
C GLU A 89 -7.58 3.24 -2.74
N ARG A 90 -7.42 4.39 -2.09
CA ARG A 90 -7.59 4.57 -0.65
C ARG A 90 -9.00 4.18 -0.19
N ILE A 91 -10.04 4.61 -0.90
CA ILE A 91 -11.44 4.27 -0.58
C ILE A 91 -11.70 2.77 -0.79
N ALA A 92 -11.21 2.20 -1.90
CA ALA A 92 -11.38 0.79 -2.21
C ALA A 92 -10.68 -0.10 -1.16
N GLU A 93 -9.46 0.26 -0.79
CA GLU A 93 -8.71 -0.43 0.27
C GLU A 93 -9.42 -0.31 1.61
N GLN A 94 -9.92 0.88 1.94
CA GLN A 94 -10.66 1.08 3.18
C GLN A 94 -11.90 0.18 3.25
N ARG A 95 -12.64 0.04 2.15
CA ARG A 95 -13.79 -0.87 2.06
C ARG A 95 -13.39 -2.32 2.24
N ARG A 96 -12.29 -2.77 1.63
CA ARG A 96 -11.77 -4.13 1.80
C ARG A 96 -11.41 -4.42 3.25
N LEU A 97 -10.71 -3.49 3.91
CA LEU A 97 -10.36 -3.63 5.32
C LEU A 97 -11.61 -3.70 6.22
N ASN A 98 -12.65 -2.90 5.95
CA ASN A 98 -13.91 -2.97 6.71
C ASN A 98 -14.60 -4.32 6.54
N GLN A 99 -14.65 -4.83 5.30
CA GLN A 99 -15.25 -6.12 5.01
C GLN A 99 -14.49 -7.24 5.72
N ALA A 100 -13.15 -7.19 5.73
CA ALA A 100 -12.33 -8.14 6.46
C ALA A 100 -12.59 -8.09 7.98
N LEU A 101 -12.77 -6.89 8.55
CA LEU A 101 -13.13 -6.73 9.97
C LEU A 101 -14.50 -7.34 10.29
N LEU A 102 -15.52 -7.06 9.48
CA LEU A 102 -16.86 -7.63 9.66
C LEU A 102 -16.89 -9.16 9.48
N LEU A 103 -16.09 -9.70 8.56
CA LEU A 103 -15.97 -11.15 8.39
C LEU A 103 -15.31 -11.81 9.61
N ARG A 104 -14.33 -11.15 10.23
CA ARG A 104 -13.66 -11.65 11.43
C ARG A 104 -14.53 -11.49 12.69
N TYR A 105 -15.24 -10.38 12.77
CA TYR A 105 -16.07 -9.99 13.92
C TYR A 105 -17.47 -9.59 13.44
N PRO A 106 -18.36 -10.58 13.24
CA PRO A 106 -19.69 -10.34 12.70
C PRO A 106 -20.59 -9.53 13.64
N ASP A 107 -20.33 -9.59 14.94
CA ASP A 107 -21.08 -8.88 15.97
C ASP A 107 -20.18 -8.50 17.17
N ARG A 108 -20.78 -7.77 18.12
CA ARG A 108 -20.12 -7.30 19.34
C ARG A 108 -19.59 -8.42 20.21
N ASP A 109 -20.34 -9.52 20.33
CA ASP A 109 -19.98 -10.63 21.21
C ASP A 109 -18.76 -11.38 20.67
N ALA A 110 -18.67 -11.56 19.35
CA ALA A 110 -17.50 -12.14 18.69
C ALA A 110 -16.22 -11.31 18.91
N HIS A 111 -16.33 -9.98 18.81
CA HIS A 111 -15.20 -9.09 19.10
C HIS A 111 -14.79 -9.11 20.58
N GLU A 112 -15.75 -9.05 21.51
CA GLU A 112 -15.46 -9.07 22.94
C GLU A 112 -14.87 -10.41 23.38
N ALA A 113 -15.36 -11.54 22.85
CA ALA A 113 -14.78 -12.85 23.09
C ALA A 113 -13.31 -12.91 22.65
N ALA A 114 -12.98 -12.40 21.46
CA ALA A 114 -11.61 -12.34 20.97
C ALA A 114 -10.73 -11.42 21.83
N ARG A 115 -11.26 -10.27 22.28
CA ARG A 115 -10.58 -9.34 23.18
C ARG A 115 -10.25 -10.00 24.52
N LEU A 116 -11.21 -10.68 25.14
CA LEU A 116 -11.03 -11.41 26.39
C LEU A 116 -10.01 -12.53 26.25
N GLN A 117 -10.10 -13.33 25.19
CA GLN A 117 -9.16 -14.41 24.93
C GLN A 117 -7.73 -13.87 24.76
N GLN A 118 -7.56 -12.77 24.00
CA GLN A 118 -6.24 -12.17 23.82
C GLN A 118 -5.71 -11.59 25.14
N ALA A 119 -6.57 -10.95 25.95
CA ALA A 119 -6.20 -10.43 27.25
C ALA A 119 -5.71 -11.56 28.19
N GLN A 120 -6.43 -12.68 28.24
CA GLN A 120 -6.04 -13.85 29.03
C GLN A 120 -4.67 -14.39 28.63
N GLN A 121 -4.39 -14.55 27.34
CA GLN A 121 -3.08 -15.01 26.88
C GLN A 121 -1.94 -14.06 27.27
N LEU A 122 -2.17 -12.75 27.21
CA LEU A 122 -1.18 -11.76 27.63
C LEU A 122 -0.98 -11.75 29.15
N ASP A 123 -2.05 -11.95 29.90
CA ASP A 123 -2.01 -12.05 31.36
C ASP A 123 -1.26 -13.32 31.82
N GLU A 124 -1.41 -14.43 31.10
CA GLU A 124 -0.62 -15.65 31.32
C GLU A 124 0.88 -15.42 31.07
N VAL A 125 1.24 -14.75 29.97
CA VAL A 125 2.64 -14.37 29.70
C VAL A 125 3.20 -13.50 30.84
N GLN A 126 2.41 -12.55 31.32
CA GLN A 126 2.80 -11.69 32.42
C GLN A 126 2.96 -12.46 33.74
N ALA A 127 2.05 -13.39 34.02
CA ALA A 127 2.11 -14.25 35.21
C ALA A 127 3.36 -15.13 35.19
N MET A 128 3.66 -15.77 34.06
CA MET A 128 4.89 -16.57 33.89
C MET A 128 6.15 -15.72 34.06
N ALA A 129 6.17 -14.50 33.49
CA ALA A 129 7.29 -13.60 33.64
C ALA A 129 7.53 -13.17 35.10
N ARG A 130 6.46 -12.92 35.86
CA ARG A 130 6.54 -12.61 37.30
C ARG A 130 6.97 -13.81 38.14
N ALA A 131 6.46 -15.00 37.83
CA ALA A 131 6.91 -16.24 38.50
C ALA A 131 8.41 -16.47 38.29
N ARG A 132 8.90 -16.24 37.05
CA ARG A 132 10.33 -16.32 36.75
C ARG A 132 11.14 -15.29 37.54
N LEU A 133 10.65 -14.06 37.68
CA LEU A 133 11.30 -13.03 38.50
C LEU A 133 11.44 -13.48 39.96
N ALA A 134 10.39 -14.02 40.56
CA ALA A 134 10.42 -14.52 41.93
C ALA A 134 11.50 -15.60 42.12
N SER A 135 11.60 -16.56 41.20
CA SER A 135 12.67 -17.58 41.24
C SER A 135 14.07 -16.99 41.08
N LEU A 136 14.23 -15.95 40.26
CA LEU A 136 15.52 -15.26 40.09
C LEU A 136 15.91 -14.45 41.34
N ASP A 137 14.94 -13.84 42.02
CA ASP A 137 15.17 -13.13 43.28
C ASP A 137 15.60 -14.10 44.39
N GLU A 138 15.00 -15.30 44.45
CA GLU A 138 15.44 -16.37 45.37
C GLU A 138 16.89 -16.81 45.07
N LEU A 139 17.23 -17.04 43.80
CA LEU A 139 18.60 -17.37 43.38
C LEU A 139 19.60 -16.26 43.73
N TYR A 140 19.22 -15.01 43.53
CA TYR A 140 20.04 -13.85 43.89
C TYR A 140 20.28 -13.76 45.40
N LEU A 141 19.24 -13.98 46.22
CA LEU A 141 19.36 -14.00 47.67
C LEU A 141 20.24 -15.16 48.15
N GLN A 142 20.10 -16.34 47.56
CA GLN A 142 20.93 -17.49 47.89
C GLN A 142 22.40 -17.22 47.54
N ALA A 143 22.69 -16.71 46.34
CA ALA A 143 24.05 -16.35 45.94
C ALA A 143 24.67 -15.31 46.88
N GLN A 144 23.89 -14.35 47.39
CA GLN A 144 24.38 -13.37 48.37
C GLN A 144 24.71 -14.02 49.73
N LYS A 145 23.88 -14.96 50.20
CA LYS A 145 24.15 -15.72 51.43
C LYS A 145 25.43 -16.55 51.30
N ASP A 146 25.58 -17.24 50.17
CA ASP A 146 26.76 -18.07 49.88
C ASP A 146 28.03 -17.21 49.80
N LEU A 147 27.95 -16.02 49.20
CA LEU A 147 29.04 -15.06 49.17
C LEU A 147 29.41 -14.57 50.59
N ALA A 148 28.41 -14.20 51.40
CA ALA A 148 28.62 -13.73 52.77
C ALA A 148 29.23 -14.82 53.68
N ALA A 149 28.85 -16.08 53.48
CA ALA A 149 29.39 -17.21 54.23
C ALA A 149 30.90 -17.42 54.01
N GLN A 150 31.47 -16.92 52.91
CA GLN A 150 32.92 -16.99 52.63
C GLN A 150 33.74 -15.92 53.38
N GLY A 151 33.09 -14.99 54.09
CA GLY A 151 33.77 -13.98 54.89
C GLY A 151 34.58 -12.98 54.06
N SER A 152 35.75 -12.58 54.57
CA SER A 152 36.53 -11.46 54.02
C SER A 152 37.22 -11.74 52.68
N ASN A 153 37.42 -13.01 52.32
CA ASN A 153 38.11 -13.41 51.07
C ASN A 153 37.23 -14.35 50.22
N PRO A 154 36.11 -13.86 49.67
CA PRO A 154 35.26 -14.66 48.82
C PRO A 154 35.92 -14.97 47.49
N THR A 155 35.65 -16.16 46.98
CA THR A 155 36.12 -16.62 45.67
C THR A 155 35.59 -15.74 44.52
N PRO A 156 36.37 -15.56 43.43
CA PRO A 156 35.89 -14.85 42.24
C PRO A 156 34.66 -15.51 41.57
N GLU A 157 34.45 -16.80 41.81
CA GLU A 157 33.26 -17.51 41.32
C GLU A 157 31.99 -17.05 42.06
N ALA A 158 32.01 -17.01 43.39
CA ALA A 158 30.87 -16.55 44.18
C ALA A 158 30.49 -15.10 43.86
N GLN A 159 31.48 -14.22 43.68
CA GLN A 159 31.25 -12.83 43.27
C GLN A 159 30.59 -12.74 41.88
N ARG A 160 31.04 -13.58 40.92
CA ARG A 160 30.45 -13.65 39.58
C ARG A 160 29.03 -14.21 39.62
N ALA A 161 28.74 -15.19 40.47
CA ALA A 161 27.40 -15.76 40.63
C ALA A 161 26.38 -14.70 41.09
N VAL A 162 26.72 -13.89 42.11
CA VAL A 162 25.88 -12.78 42.57
C VAL A 162 25.63 -11.77 41.45
N LYS A 163 26.70 -11.36 40.74
CA LYS A 163 26.57 -10.41 39.62
C LYS A 163 25.70 -10.97 38.49
N ALA A 164 25.86 -12.23 38.14
CA ALA A 164 25.06 -12.89 37.10
C ALA A 164 23.58 -12.96 37.49
N ALA A 165 23.26 -13.34 38.73
CA ALA A 165 21.90 -13.37 39.24
C ALA A 165 21.28 -11.96 39.28
N GLN A 166 22.03 -10.94 39.71
CA GLN A 166 21.60 -9.54 39.68
C GLN A 166 21.26 -9.07 38.26
N MET A 167 22.11 -9.39 37.28
CA MET A 167 21.85 -9.05 35.88
C MET A 167 20.63 -9.79 35.32
N ALA A 168 20.43 -11.06 35.70
CA ALA A 168 19.25 -11.82 35.30
C ALA A 168 17.95 -11.22 35.86
N VAL A 169 17.94 -10.83 37.14
CA VAL A 169 16.81 -10.12 37.77
C VAL A 169 16.52 -8.81 37.05
N ALA A 170 17.55 -8.00 36.77
CA ALA A 170 17.37 -6.72 36.07
C ALA A 170 16.80 -6.91 34.66
N ALA A 171 17.33 -7.86 33.89
CA ALA A 171 16.83 -8.18 32.56
C ALA A 171 15.37 -8.68 32.60
N GLN A 172 15.02 -9.51 33.59
CA GLN A 172 13.66 -10.00 33.75
C GLN A 172 12.66 -8.88 34.08
N LYS A 173 13.04 -7.91 34.92
CA LYS A 173 12.21 -6.73 35.21
C LYS A 173 11.95 -5.90 33.94
N GLN A 174 12.97 -5.67 33.12
CA GLN A 174 12.81 -4.96 31.85
C GLN A 174 11.89 -5.72 30.87
N SER A 175 11.96 -7.05 30.83
CA SER A 175 11.06 -7.87 30.02
C SER A 175 9.61 -7.76 30.49
N ILE A 176 9.37 -7.74 31.80
CA ILE A 176 8.05 -7.53 32.41
C ILE A 176 7.46 -6.18 31.97
N GLU A 177 8.24 -5.10 32.04
CA GLU A 177 7.80 -3.77 31.59
C GLU A 177 7.46 -3.75 30.09
N THR A 178 8.28 -4.40 29.27
CA THR A 178 8.05 -4.53 27.82
C THR A 178 6.75 -5.29 27.54
N ASN A 179 6.49 -6.37 28.28
CA ASN A 179 5.25 -7.15 28.16
C ASN A 179 4.03 -6.33 28.56
N GLU A 180 4.11 -5.51 29.61
CA GLU A 180 3.02 -4.64 30.05
C GLU A 180 2.68 -3.59 28.98
N LEU A 181 3.69 -2.94 28.40
CA LEU A 181 3.50 -1.99 27.30
C LEU A 181 2.90 -2.66 26.07
N ASN A 182 3.36 -3.86 25.73
CA ASN A 182 2.81 -4.65 24.62
C ASN A 182 1.34 -5.04 24.88
N ARG A 183 1.01 -5.39 26.12
CA ARG A 183 -0.37 -5.67 26.52
C ARG A 183 -1.24 -4.43 26.35
N GLN A 184 -0.83 -3.30 26.91
CA GLN A 184 -1.56 -2.03 26.78
C GLN A 184 -1.77 -1.65 25.32
N ARG A 185 -0.72 -1.70 24.49
CA ARG A 185 -0.82 -1.40 23.06
C ARG A 185 -1.78 -2.32 22.33
N THR A 186 -1.76 -3.61 22.65
CA THR A 186 -2.68 -4.59 22.04
C THR A 186 -4.11 -4.30 22.44
N MET A 187 -4.38 -4.03 23.72
CA MET A 187 -5.73 -3.72 24.19
C MET A 187 -6.27 -2.41 23.61
N LEU A 188 -5.44 -1.37 23.51
CA LEU A 188 -5.81 -0.12 22.85
C LEU A 188 -6.21 -0.34 21.38
N ARG A 189 -5.53 -1.24 20.66
CA ARG A 189 -5.92 -1.60 19.29
C ARG A 189 -7.28 -2.28 19.22
N PHE A 190 -7.60 -3.17 20.17
CA PHE A 190 -8.95 -3.75 20.27
C PHE A 190 -10.00 -2.68 20.58
N ASP A 191 -9.69 -1.71 21.45
CA ASP A 191 -10.63 -0.65 21.78
C ASP A 191 -10.87 0.28 20.56
N ASP A 192 -9.83 0.58 19.79
CA ASP A 192 -9.93 1.35 18.53
C ASP A 192 -10.70 0.59 17.44
N GLU A 193 -10.41 -0.71 17.28
CA GLU A 193 -11.10 -1.62 16.37
C GLU A 193 -12.58 -1.76 16.74
N GLY A 194 -12.90 -1.88 18.03
CA GLY A 194 -14.25 -1.94 18.56
C GLY A 194 -15.07 -0.69 18.21
N ARG A 195 -14.53 0.52 18.45
CA ARG A 195 -15.22 1.78 18.08
C ARG A 195 -15.52 1.89 16.58
N ARG A 196 -14.67 1.27 15.76
CA ARG A 196 -14.86 1.22 14.31
C ARG A 196 -15.92 0.21 13.91
N LEU A 197 -15.88 -0.98 14.50
CA LEU A 197 -16.86 -2.04 14.31
C LEU A 197 -18.27 -1.61 14.75
N GLU A 198 -18.40 -0.86 15.85
CA GLU A 198 -19.69 -0.32 16.32
C GLU A 198 -20.44 0.44 15.23
N LYS A 199 -19.73 1.28 14.46
CA LYS A 199 -20.30 2.01 13.32
C LYS A 199 -20.67 1.06 12.17
N LEU A 200 -19.79 0.12 11.87
CA LEU A 200 -20.00 -0.84 10.79
C LEU A 200 -21.20 -1.76 11.06
N TRP A 201 -21.40 -2.23 12.30
CA TRP A 201 -22.55 -3.03 12.70
C TRP A 201 -23.86 -2.23 12.70
N ALA A 202 -23.80 -0.93 13.00
CA ALA A 202 -24.93 -0.01 12.88
C ALA A 202 -25.33 0.28 11.41
N GLY A 203 -24.58 -0.25 10.43
CA GLY A 203 -24.81 0.00 9.01
C GLY A 203 -24.31 1.37 8.54
N GLU A 204 -23.56 2.10 9.37
CA GLU A 204 -22.91 3.33 8.96
C GLU A 204 -21.75 2.98 8.01
N GLN A 205 -21.93 3.28 6.73
CA GLN A 205 -20.81 3.24 5.79
C GLN A 205 -19.85 4.40 6.12
N PRO A 206 -18.54 4.14 6.26
CA PRO A 206 -17.56 5.19 6.46
C PRO A 206 -17.27 5.98 5.18
#